data_AF-A0A954UXY8-F1
#
_entry.id   AF-A0A954UXY8-F1
#
_cell.length_a   1.000
_cell.length_b   1.000
_cell.length_c   1.000
_cell.angle_alpha   90.00
_cell.angle_beta   90.00
_cell.angle_gamma   90.00
#
_symmetry.space_group_name_H-M   'P 1'
#
loop_
_entity.id
_entity.type
_entity.pdbx_description
1 polymer ?
#
loop_
_entity_poly.entity_id
_entity_poly.type
_entity_poly.pdbx_seq_one_letter_code
_entity_poly.pdbx_strand_id
1 'polypeptide(L)'
;MPAVHFAIAVIPVAVYLFLIGVLRLRTRPLVTTGWRDTLTLGIASSGLIALGPMQLFFPAQAAARWHAWVWLALFALYALGLMMLLLSCKPRLIAYGMDDTQFTESLLRAAQEVDEQAHWSGDVLSLPGALIQLAIEPSGTARVHQVVLVGMLRNLTKWLELERAFVRSGSQTTCPRSNAGWPFTLIGLLLLAWAIIPLVSDPDQALAQLRDFLAP
;
A
#
# COMPACT_ATOMS: atom_id res chain seq x y z
N MET A 1 27.99 -1.03 4.94
CA MET A 1 27.24 -1.60 3.79
C MET A 1 27.58 -0.79 2.55
N PRO A 2 27.69 -1.41 1.36
CA PRO A 2 27.89 -0.66 0.11
C PRO A 2 26.74 0.33 -0.08
N ALA A 3 27.04 1.54 -0.55
CA ALA A 3 26.06 2.60 -0.71
C ALA A 3 24.90 2.20 -1.66
N VAL A 4 25.22 1.44 -2.71
CA VAL A 4 24.22 0.91 -3.66
C VAL A 4 23.26 -0.07 -3.01
N HIS A 5 23.75 -0.95 -2.14
CA HIS A 5 22.91 -1.92 -1.46
C HIS A 5 21.95 -1.18 -0.51
N PHE A 6 22.47 -0.23 0.25
CA PHE A 6 21.63 0.61 1.10
C PHE A 6 20.56 1.36 0.29
N ALA A 7 20.94 1.94 -0.85
CA ALA A 7 20.01 2.65 -1.72
C ALA A 7 18.89 1.75 -2.29
N ILE A 8 19.22 0.55 -2.78
CA ILE A 8 18.24 -0.40 -3.31
C ILE A 8 17.21 -0.80 -2.24
N ALA A 9 17.63 -1.01 -1.00
CA ALA A 9 16.71 -1.35 0.09
C ALA A 9 15.84 -0.17 0.52
N VAL A 10 16.45 1.01 0.67
CA VAL A 10 15.84 2.11 1.41
C VAL A 10 15.03 3.05 0.52
N ILE A 11 15.37 3.20 -0.76
CA ILE A 11 14.66 4.14 -1.66
C ILE A 11 13.16 3.82 -1.73
N PRO A 12 12.70 2.58 -2.02
CA PRO A 12 11.27 2.29 -2.13
C PRO A 12 10.50 2.57 -0.83
N VAL A 13 11.09 2.23 0.31
CA VAL A 13 10.53 2.48 1.64
C VAL A 13 10.47 3.97 1.93
N ALA A 14 11.53 4.71 1.61
CA ALA A 14 11.62 6.14 1.86
C ALA A 14 10.60 6.93 1.04
N VAL A 15 10.40 6.55 -0.24
CA VAL A 15 9.32 7.08 -1.08
C VAL A 15 7.95 6.79 -0.47
N TYR A 16 7.71 5.57 0.00
CA TYR A 16 6.45 5.21 0.65
C TYR A 16 6.18 6.05 1.91
N LEU A 17 7.16 6.18 2.80
CA LEU A 17 7.06 6.99 4.02
C LEU A 17 6.82 8.47 3.70
N PHE A 18 7.49 8.98 2.68
CA PHE A 18 7.27 10.34 2.21
C PHE A 18 5.82 10.53 1.71
N LEU A 19 5.34 9.63 0.84
CA LEU A 19 3.98 9.71 0.28
C LEU A 19 2.89 9.58 1.35
N ILE A 20 3.00 8.62 2.28
CA ILE A 20 2.01 8.47 3.35
C ILE A 20 2.03 9.68 4.30
N GLY A 21 3.21 10.28 4.53
CA GLY A 21 3.35 11.51 5.28
C GLY A 21 2.64 12.67 4.60
N VAL A 22 2.87 12.88 3.30
CA VAL A 22 2.20 13.92 2.50
C VAL A 22 0.69 13.70 2.50
N LEU A 23 0.25 12.45 2.41
CA LEU A 23 -1.17 12.10 2.46
C LEU A 23 -1.80 12.47 3.81
N ARG A 24 -1.12 12.23 4.93
CA ARG A 24 -1.58 12.61 6.28
C ARG A 24 -1.60 14.13 6.51
N LEU A 25 -0.76 14.90 5.81
CA LEU A 25 -0.74 16.37 5.85
C LEU A 25 -1.80 17.03 4.95
N ARG A 26 -2.41 16.24 4.04
CA ARG A 26 -3.44 16.72 3.13
C ARG A 26 -4.77 16.90 3.88
N THR A 27 -5.53 17.92 3.49
CA THR A 27 -6.86 18.25 4.05
C THR A 27 -8.00 17.47 3.43
N ARG A 28 -7.71 16.64 2.42
CA ARG A 28 -8.70 15.81 1.73
C ARG A 28 -8.38 14.35 2.01
N PRO A 29 -9.36 13.57 2.49
CA PRO A 29 -9.13 12.17 2.78
C PRO A 29 -8.90 11.40 1.48
N LEU A 30 -8.11 10.32 1.58
CA LEU A 30 -7.92 9.39 0.48
C LEU A 30 -8.71 8.13 0.77
N VAL A 31 -9.63 7.81 -0.12
CA VAL A 31 -10.32 6.53 -0.14
C VAL A 31 -9.60 5.62 -1.14
N THR A 32 -9.25 4.42 -0.71
CA THR A 32 -8.60 3.41 -1.55
C THR A 32 -9.16 2.02 -1.24
N THR A 33 -8.76 1.04 -2.04
CA THR A 33 -9.05 -0.37 -1.81
C THR A 33 -7.88 -1.04 -1.09
N GLY A 34 -8.16 -2.10 -0.33
CA GLY A 34 -7.07 -2.80 0.37
C GLY A 34 -6.08 -3.48 -0.56
N TRP A 35 -6.49 -3.88 -1.77
CA TRP A 35 -5.55 -4.46 -2.72
C TRP A 35 -4.56 -3.42 -3.25
N ARG A 36 -5.00 -2.17 -3.49
CA ARG A 36 -4.11 -1.06 -3.87
C ARG A 36 -3.14 -0.71 -2.76
N ASP A 37 -3.63 -0.68 -1.51
CA ASP A 37 -2.79 -0.44 -0.34
C ASP A 37 -1.74 -1.55 -0.16
N THR A 38 -2.16 -2.81 -0.20
CA THR A 38 -1.27 -3.98 -0.09
C THR A 38 -0.24 -4.04 -1.21
N LEU A 39 -0.65 -3.71 -2.46
CA LEU A 39 0.26 -3.64 -3.60
C LEU A 39 1.31 -2.54 -3.40
N THR A 40 0.89 -1.37 -2.92
CA THR A 40 1.78 -0.23 -2.64
C THR A 40 2.81 -0.61 -1.56
N LEU A 41 2.37 -1.30 -0.51
CA LEU A 41 3.25 -1.83 0.53
C LEU A 41 4.20 -2.92 0.01
N GLY A 42 3.73 -3.78 -0.90
CA GLY A 42 4.56 -4.75 -1.61
C GLY A 42 5.69 -4.05 -2.36
N ILE A 43 5.36 -3.07 -3.20
CA ILE A 43 6.35 -2.29 -3.95
C ILE A 43 7.31 -1.55 -3.00
N ALA A 44 6.81 -0.98 -1.91
CA ALA A 44 7.66 -0.30 -0.93
C ALA A 44 8.64 -1.26 -0.23
N SER A 45 8.24 -2.50 0.00
CA SER A 45 9.06 -3.52 0.65
C SER A 45 9.96 -4.31 -0.31
N SER A 46 9.80 -4.15 -1.62
CA SER A 46 10.54 -4.93 -2.62
C SER A 46 12.06 -4.76 -2.50
N GLY A 47 12.53 -3.55 -2.18
CA GLY A 47 13.95 -3.27 -1.97
C GLY A 47 14.55 -4.04 -0.79
N LEU A 48 13.84 -4.08 0.33
CA LEU A 48 14.23 -4.86 1.52
C LEU A 48 14.22 -6.36 1.22
N ILE A 49 13.24 -6.82 0.44
CA ILE A 49 13.11 -8.23 0.07
C ILE A 49 14.24 -8.65 -0.88
N ALA A 50 14.63 -7.77 -1.81
CA ALA A 50 15.74 -7.99 -2.73
C ALA A 50 17.08 -8.20 -2.01
N LEU A 51 17.33 -7.46 -0.92
CA LEU A 51 18.57 -7.55 -0.15
C LEU A 51 18.57 -8.56 0.99
N GLY A 52 17.41 -8.93 1.53
CA GLY A 52 17.32 -9.93 2.60
C GLY A 52 17.01 -11.32 2.05
N PRO A 53 15.73 -11.73 2.02
CA PRO A 53 15.33 -13.08 1.61
C PRO A 53 15.82 -13.48 0.21
N MET A 54 15.75 -12.59 -0.79
CA MET A 54 16.12 -12.97 -2.17
C MET A 54 17.61 -13.31 -2.30
N GLN A 55 18.49 -12.59 -1.61
CA GLN A 55 19.91 -12.94 -1.57
C GLN A 55 20.14 -14.27 -0.84
N LEU A 56 19.38 -14.54 0.22
CA LEU A 56 19.48 -15.81 0.96
C LEU A 56 19.05 -17.02 0.11
N PHE A 57 18.04 -16.85 -0.73
CA PHE A 57 17.55 -17.88 -1.65
C PHE A 57 18.22 -17.83 -3.03
N PHE A 58 19.30 -17.06 -3.21
CA PHE A 58 19.95 -16.90 -4.50
C PHE A 58 20.67 -18.20 -4.91
N PRO A 59 20.24 -18.88 -5.99
CA PRO A 59 20.82 -20.14 -6.40
C PRO A 59 22.16 -19.92 -7.12
N ALA A 60 23.27 -19.89 -6.39
CA ALA A 60 24.62 -19.65 -6.92
C ALA A 60 24.99 -20.55 -8.11
N GLN A 61 24.58 -21.84 -8.07
CA GLN A 61 24.83 -22.79 -9.16
C GLN A 61 24.08 -22.42 -10.45
N ALA A 62 22.86 -21.89 -10.34
CA ALA A 62 22.10 -21.42 -11.50
C ALA A 62 22.65 -20.09 -12.02
N ALA A 63 23.13 -19.21 -11.12
CA ALA A 63 23.75 -17.94 -11.48
C ALA A 63 25.04 -18.12 -12.29
N ALA A 64 25.84 -19.16 -12.00
CA ALA A 64 27.03 -19.48 -12.80
C ALA A 64 26.72 -19.76 -14.28
N ARG A 65 25.49 -20.20 -14.60
CA ARG A 65 25.06 -20.53 -15.97
C ARG A 65 24.21 -19.44 -16.61
N TRP A 66 23.30 -18.83 -15.84
CA TRP A 66 22.30 -17.89 -16.33
C TRP A 66 22.60 -16.43 -15.96
N HIS A 67 23.66 -16.18 -15.18
CA HIS A 67 24.11 -14.86 -14.77
C HIS A 67 22.96 -14.03 -14.17
N ALA A 68 22.78 -12.79 -14.62
CA ALA A 68 21.76 -11.86 -14.12
C ALA A 68 20.30 -12.29 -14.38
N TRP A 69 20.04 -13.28 -15.25
CA TRP A 69 18.67 -13.77 -15.50
C TRP A 69 18.03 -14.43 -14.28
N VAL A 70 18.84 -14.90 -13.33
CA VAL A 70 18.35 -15.45 -12.06
C VAL A 70 17.57 -14.39 -11.26
N TRP A 71 18.00 -13.12 -11.30
CA TRP A 71 17.27 -12.03 -10.65
C TRP A 71 15.87 -11.85 -11.23
N LEU A 72 15.73 -11.97 -12.55
CA LEU A 72 14.41 -11.89 -13.20
C LEU A 72 13.48 -13.01 -12.73
N ALA A 73 14.00 -14.24 -12.58
CA ALA A 73 13.23 -15.35 -12.02
C ALA A 73 12.84 -15.13 -10.55
N LEU A 74 13.74 -14.57 -9.72
CA LEU A 74 13.45 -14.24 -8.33
C LEU A 74 12.40 -13.12 -8.19
N PHE A 75 12.51 -12.05 -8.99
CA PHE A 75 11.51 -10.99 -9.03
C PHE A 75 10.16 -11.50 -9.55
N ALA A 76 10.16 -12.40 -10.54
CA ALA A 76 8.95 -13.07 -10.99
C ALA A 76 8.31 -13.88 -9.87
N LEU A 77 9.08 -14.71 -9.16
CA LEU A 77 8.59 -15.48 -8.00
C LEU A 77 7.98 -14.58 -6.93
N TYR A 78 8.65 -13.45 -6.63
CA TYR A 78 8.13 -12.46 -5.70
C TYR A 78 6.82 -11.81 -6.18
N ALA A 79 6.76 -11.42 -7.45
CA ALA A 79 5.54 -10.88 -8.04
C ALA A 79 4.38 -11.89 -8.00
N LEU A 80 4.65 -13.18 -8.25
CA LEU A 80 3.67 -14.25 -8.12
C LEU A 80 3.21 -14.42 -6.67
N GLY A 81 4.13 -14.41 -5.70
CA GLY A 81 3.81 -14.49 -4.28
C GLY A 81 2.96 -13.30 -3.82
N LEU A 82 3.32 -12.09 -4.25
CA LEU A 82 2.54 -10.87 -4.00
C LEU A 82 1.15 -10.97 -4.64
N MET A 83 1.05 -11.44 -5.88
CA MET A 83 -0.23 -11.65 -6.56
C MET A 83 -1.10 -12.68 -5.83
N MET A 84 -0.52 -13.78 -5.37
CA MET A 84 -1.22 -14.79 -4.58
C MET A 84 -1.76 -14.20 -3.27
N LEU A 85 -0.95 -13.38 -2.58
CA LEU A 85 -1.37 -12.67 -1.37
C LEU A 85 -2.52 -11.68 -1.67
N LEU A 86 -2.43 -10.92 -2.76
CA LEU A 86 -3.48 -9.99 -3.19
C LEU A 86 -4.79 -10.72 -3.52
N LEU A 87 -4.72 -11.85 -4.22
CA LEU A 87 -5.89 -12.68 -4.54
C LEU A 87 -6.49 -13.36 -3.31
N SER A 88 -5.70 -13.60 -2.26
CA SER A 88 -6.17 -14.17 -1.00
C SER A 88 -6.83 -13.13 -0.07
N CYS A 89 -6.65 -11.83 -0.36
CA CYS A 89 -7.22 -10.77 0.46
C CYS A 89 -8.72 -10.62 0.20
N LYS A 90 -9.49 -10.53 1.29
CA LYS A 90 -10.91 -10.15 1.20
C LYS A 90 -11.07 -8.72 0.65
N PRO A 91 -12.13 -8.45 -0.14
CA PRO A 91 -12.47 -7.10 -0.56
C PRO A 91 -12.63 -6.19 0.67
N ARG A 92 -11.88 -5.09 0.66
CA ARG A 92 -11.89 -4.10 1.74
C ARG A 92 -11.73 -2.70 1.18
N LEU A 93 -12.33 -1.74 1.86
CA LEU A 93 -12.21 -0.32 1.57
C LEU A 93 -11.52 0.36 2.74
N ILE A 94 -10.57 1.25 2.44
CA ILE A 94 -9.74 1.94 3.43
C ILE A 94 -9.87 3.44 3.17
N ALA A 95 -10.11 4.21 4.23
CA ALA A 95 -10.10 5.65 4.21
C ALA A 95 -8.99 6.19 5.11
N TYR A 96 -8.14 7.05 4.56
CA TYR A 96 -7.10 7.77 5.28
C TYR A 96 -7.53 9.20 5.54
N GLY A 97 -7.39 9.65 6.78
CA GLY A 97 -7.56 11.03 7.21
C GLY A 97 -8.96 11.40 7.69
N MET A 98 -9.95 10.52 7.55
CA MET A 98 -11.30 10.72 8.12
C MET A 98 -11.30 10.38 9.61
N ASP A 99 -12.18 11.07 10.36
CA ASP A 99 -12.55 10.66 11.71
C ASP A 99 -13.67 9.58 11.66
N ASP A 100 -13.93 8.88 12.77
CA ASP A 100 -14.91 7.77 12.84
C ASP A 100 -16.31 8.14 12.31
N THR A 101 -16.81 9.32 12.69
CA THR A 101 -18.13 9.81 12.27
C THR A 101 -18.15 10.15 10.78
N GLN A 102 -17.12 10.84 10.29
CA GLN A 102 -16.98 11.20 8.87
C GLN A 102 -16.89 9.95 7.99
N PHE A 103 -16.19 8.92 8.46
CA PHE A 103 -16.09 7.65 7.78
C PHE A 103 -17.45 6.95 7.68
N THR A 104 -18.13 6.75 8.82
CA THR A 104 -19.42 6.05 8.86
C THR A 104 -20.52 6.78 8.09
N GLU A 105 -20.58 8.11 8.17
CA GLU A 105 -21.52 8.94 7.41
C GLU A 105 -21.24 8.93 5.91
N SER A 106 -19.97 9.10 5.50
CA SER A 106 -19.63 9.15 4.07
C SER A 106 -19.80 7.78 3.39
N LEU A 107 -19.53 6.69 4.13
CA LEU A 107 -19.75 5.33 3.67
C LEU A 107 -21.25 5.00 3.61
N LEU A 108 -22.04 5.41 4.60
CA LEU A 108 -23.50 5.23 4.57
C LEU A 108 -24.12 5.96 3.38
N ARG A 109 -23.72 7.23 3.15
CA ARG A 109 -24.20 8.01 2.00
C ARG A 109 -23.86 7.30 0.69
N ALA A 110 -22.62 6.80 0.56
CA ALA A 110 -22.21 6.05 -0.63
C ALA A 110 -22.99 4.72 -0.79
N ALA A 111 -23.32 4.05 0.31
CA ALA A 111 -24.12 2.84 0.28
C ALA A 111 -25.58 3.11 -0.11
N GLN A 112 -26.16 4.21 0.37
CA GLN A 112 -27.51 4.65 0.02
C GLN A 112 -27.65 5.07 -1.44
N GLU A 113 -26.58 5.57 -2.07
CA GLU A 113 -26.55 5.81 -3.52
C GLU A 113 -26.64 4.50 -4.34
N VAL A 114 -26.20 3.37 -3.77
CA VAL A 114 -26.17 2.07 -4.45
C VAL A 114 -27.40 1.22 -4.10
N ASP A 115 -27.88 1.34 -2.86
CA ASP A 115 -28.98 0.62 -2.26
C ASP A 115 -29.69 1.51 -1.23
N GLU A 116 -30.89 1.97 -1.56
CA GLU A 116 -31.68 2.88 -0.70
C GLU A 116 -31.98 2.29 0.70
N GLN A 117 -31.96 0.95 0.84
CA GLN A 117 -32.22 0.26 2.11
C GLN A 117 -30.95 0.06 2.96
N ALA A 118 -29.83 0.66 2.55
CA ALA A 118 -28.58 0.57 3.29
C ALA A 118 -28.69 1.19 4.70
N HIS A 119 -28.29 0.41 5.70
CA HIS A 119 -28.33 0.82 7.10
C HIS A 119 -27.20 0.19 7.93
N TRP A 120 -26.83 0.88 9.01
CA TRP A 120 -25.92 0.37 10.02
C TRP A 120 -26.65 -0.52 11.03
N SER A 121 -26.04 -1.64 11.39
CA SER A 121 -26.42 -2.51 12.49
C SER A 121 -25.21 -2.70 13.39
N GLY A 122 -25.01 -1.77 14.34
CA GLY A 122 -23.77 -1.67 15.10
C GLY A 122 -22.60 -1.34 14.17
N ASP A 123 -21.55 -2.15 14.21
CA ASP A 123 -20.34 -1.99 13.39
C ASP A 123 -20.46 -2.59 11.98
N VAL A 124 -21.64 -3.10 11.60
CA VAL A 124 -21.87 -3.74 10.30
C VAL A 124 -22.82 -2.90 9.46
N LEU A 125 -22.35 -2.45 8.30
CA LEU A 125 -23.15 -1.82 7.25
C LEU A 125 -23.75 -2.91 6.36
N SER A 126 -25.07 -2.93 6.26
CA SER A 126 -25.82 -3.89 5.45
C SER A 126 -26.47 -3.20 4.26
N LEU A 127 -26.27 -3.75 3.06
CA LEU A 127 -26.92 -3.37 1.81
C LEU A 127 -27.77 -4.57 1.34
N PRO A 128 -29.05 -4.65 1.74
CA PRO A 128 -29.89 -5.84 1.50
C PRO A 128 -30.14 -6.13 0.02
N GLY A 129 -30.44 -5.12 -0.78
CA GLY A 129 -30.67 -5.24 -2.23
C GLY A 129 -29.41 -5.60 -3.01
N ALA A 130 -28.24 -5.15 -2.55
CA ALA A 130 -26.95 -5.56 -3.11
C ALA A 130 -26.44 -6.91 -2.58
N LEU A 131 -27.03 -7.43 -1.49
CA LEU A 131 -26.54 -8.60 -0.74
C LEU A 131 -25.08 -8.44 -0.28
N ILE A 132 -24.71 -7.22 0.13
CA ILE A 132 -23.37 -6.87 0.59
C ILE A 132 -23.45 -6.51 2.09
N GLN A 133 -22.54 -7.07 2.87
CA GLN A 133 -22.37 -6.71 4.29
C GLN A 133 -20.92 -6.33 4.52
N LEU A 134 -20.70 -5.22 5.21
CA LEU A 134 -19.38 -4.66 5.49
C LEU A 134 -19.23 -4.46 6.98
N ALA A 135 -18.21 -5.06 7.58
CA ALA A 135 -17.88 -4.84 8.99
C ALA A 135 -16.77 -3.81 9.11
N ILE A 136 -16.91 -2.87 10.04
CA ILE A 136 -15.81 -2.00 10.46
C ILE A 136 -14.78 -2.88 11.17
N GLU A 137 -13.53 -2.73 10.77
CA GLU A 137 -12.41 -3.38 11.44
C GLU A 137 -11.60 -2.30 12.17
N PRO A 138 -11.34 -2.46 13.49
CA PRO A 138 -10.61 -1.47 14.26
C PRO A 138 -9.22 -1.30 13.65
N SER A 139 -8.87 -0.06 13.33
CA SER A 139 -7.51 0.26 12.94
C SER A 139 -6.73 0.75 14.16
N GLY A 140 -5.42 0.48 14.20
CA GLY A 140 -4.54 0.98 15.25
C GLY A 140 -4.29 2.50 15.20
N THR A 141 -5.02 3.26 14.36
CA THR A 141 -4.87 4.72 14.24
C THR A 141 -6.24 5.39 14.17
N ALA A 142 -6.47 6.42 14.97
CA ALA A 142 -7.72 7.18 15.04
C ALA A 142 -8.11 7.95 13.75
N ARG A 143 -7.39 7.78 12.64
CA ARG A 143 -7.62 8.46 11.35
C ARG A 143 -7.47 7.55 10.15
N VAL A 144 -7.40 6.25 10.39
CA VAL A 144 -7.44 5.25 9.32
C VAL A 144 -8.62 4.39 9.68
N HIS A 145 -9.58 4.28 8.78
CA HIS A 145 -10.75 3.43 9.01
C HIS A 145 -10.86 2.50 7.83
N GLN A 146 -11.19 1.25 8.12
CA GLN A 146 -11.35 0.24 7.09
C GLN A 146 -12.61 -0.57 7.34
N VAL A 147 -13.22 -0.98 6.24
CA VAL A 147 -14.32 -1.94 6.26
C VAL A 147 -13.96 -3.13 5.39
N VAL A 148 -14.30 -4.31 5.89
CA VAL A 148 -14.07 -5.58 5.21
C VAL A 148 -15.38 -6.22 4.85
N LEU A 149 -15.44 -6.82 3.66
CA LEU A 149 -16.59 -7.61 3.24
C LEU A 149 -16.78 -8.80 4.17
N VAL A 150 -18.01 -8.95 4.69
CA VAL A 150 -18.45 -10.11 5.45
C VAL A 150 -19.05 -11.12 4.49
N GLY A 151 -18.54 -12.35 4.52
CA GLY A 151 -19.00 -13.43 3.65
C GLY A 151 -18.38 -13.40 2.24
N MET A 152 -19.14 -13.87 1.26
CA MET A 152 -18.71 -13.94 -0.15
C MET A 152 -19.32 -12.84 -0.99
N LEU A 153 -18.51 -12.26 -1.87
CA LEU A 153 -18.96 -11.25 -2.80
C LEU A 153 -19.85 -11.90 -3.87
N ARG A 154 -21.16 -11.68 -3.78
CA ARG A 154 -22.12 -12.20 -4.77
C ARG A 154 -22.34 -11.26 -5.95
N ASN A 155 -22.19 -9.95 -5.74
CA ASN A 155 -22.47 -8.94 -6.75
C ASN A 155 -21.27 -7.99 -6.93
N LEU A 156 -20.38 -8.33 -7.85
CA LEU A 156 -19.19 -7.53 -8.16
C LEU A 156 -19.54 -6.15 -8.72
N THR A 157 -20.59 -6.04 -9.53
CA THR A 157 -21.02 -4.76 -10.11
C THR A 157 -21.43 -3.78 -9.02
N LYS A 158 -22.25 -4.23 -8.06
CA LYS A 158 -22.66 -3.41 -6.92
C LYS A 158 -21.50 -3.04 -6.01
N TRP A 159 -20.51 -3.91 -5.86
CA TRP A 159 -19.28 -3.59 -5.15
C TRP A 159 -18.48 -2.48 -5.83
N LEU A 160 -18.31 -2.55 -7.15
CA LEU A 160 -17.61 -1.51 -7.91
C LEU A 160 -18.37 -0.18 -7.91
N GLU A 161 -19.70 -0.21 -7.94
CA GLU A 161 -20.54 0.98 -7.75
C GLU A 161 -20.31 1.61 -6.38
N LEU A 162 -20.30 0.79 -5.33
CA LEU A 162 -20.03 1.24 -3.95
C LEU A 162 -18.64 1.84 -3.81
N GLU A 163 -17.60 1.20 -4.38
CA GLU A 163 -16.24 1.73 -4.36
C GLU A 163 -16.18 3.13 -4.99
N ARG A 164 -16.81 3.31 -6.17
CA ARG A 164 -16.83 4.60 -6.87
C ARG A 164 -17.63 5.65 -6.11
N ALA A 165 -18.79 5.28 -5.56
CA ALA A 165 -19.62 6.16 -4.73
C ALA A 165 -18.86 6.61 -3.47
N PHE A 166 -18.13 5.68 -2.83
CA PHE A 166 -17.36 5.98 -1.64
C PHE A 166 -16.15 6.88 -1.92
N VAL A 167 -15.43 6.64 -3.01
CA VAL A 167 -14.34 7.54 -3.46
C VAL A 167 -14.87 8.94 -3.75
N ARG A 168 -16.04 9.05 -4.39
CA ARG A 168 -16.68 10.33 -4.68
C ARG A 168 -17.10 11.05 -3.40
N SER A 169 -17.83 10.37 -2.52
CA SER A 169 -18.29 10.88 -1.22
C SER A 169 -17.11 11.34 -0.37
N GLY A 170 -16.06 10.52 -0.26
CA GLY A 170 -14.86 10.88 0.49
C GLY A 170 -14.11 12.08 -0.06
N SER A 171 -14.03 12.25 -1.38
CA SER A 171 -13.35 13.39 -2.00
C SER A 171 -14.01 14.75 -1.71
N GLN A 172 -15.29 14.75 -1.33
CA GLN A 172 -16.08 15.94 -0.99
C GLN A 172 -15.95 16.32 0.49
N THR A 173 -15.51 15.39 1.34
CA THR A 173 -15.31 15.64 2.77
C THR A 173 -13.99 16.39 3.00
N THR A 174 -14.02 17.44 3.81
CA THR A 174 -12.82 18.12 4.28
C THR A 174 -12.46 17.62 5.67
N CYS A 175 -11.22 17.17 5.84
CA CYS A 175 -10.72 16.67 7.13
C CYS A 175 -9.67 17.64 7.69
N PRO A 176 -9.61 17.80 9.03
CA PRO A 176 -8.57 18.61 9.66
C PRO A 176 -7.19 18.00 9.40
N ARG A 177 -6.17 18.83 9.18
CA ARG A 177 -4.79 18.35 8.97
C ARG A 177 -4.31 17.50 10.16
N SER A 178 -3.60 16.42 9.90
CA SER A 178 -2.97 15.61 10.95
C SER A 178 -1.50 16.00 11.10
N ASN A 179 -1.11 16.48 12.29
CA ASN A 179 0.30 16.72 12.59
C ASN A 179 1.14 15.44 12.59
N ALA A 180 0.50 14.26 12.65
CA ALA A 180 1.17 12.96 12.57
C ALA A 180 1.80 12.68 11.19
N GLY A 181 1.55 13.49 10.15
CA GLY A 181 2.21 13.34 8.84
C GLY A 181 3.64 13.88 8.79
N TRP A 182 3.98 14.85 9.65
CA TRP A 182 5.32 15.45 9.72
C TRP A 182 6.46 14.45 9.98
N PRO A 183 6.39 13.56 10.98
CA PRO A 183 7.47 12.61 11.21
C PRO A 183 7.69 11.68 10.00
N PHE A 184 6.62 11.20 9.36
CA PHE A 184 6.74 10.33 8.18
C PHE A 184 7.38 11.05 6.98
N THR A 185 6.97 12.29 6.71
CA THR A 185 7.56 13.09 5.62
C THR A 185 9.04 13.38 5.87
N LEU A 186 9.39 13.79 7.09
CA LEU A 186 10.77 14.15 7.44
C LEU A 186 11.68 12.92 7.42
N ILE A 187 11.24 11.78 7.98
CA ILE A 187 11.99 10.52 7.93
C ILE A 187 12.16 10.04 6.50
N GLY A 188 11.08 10.05 5.69
CA GLY A 188 11.15 9.67 4.28
C GLY A 188 12.12 10.54 3.48
N LEU A 189 12.10 11.85 3.69
CA LEU A 189 13.01 12.79 3.03
C LEU A 189 14.46 12.57 3.45
N LEU A 190 14.72 12.40 4.76
CA LEU A 190 16.08 12.14 5.27
C LEU A 190 16.64 10.81 4.76
N LEU A 191 15.82 9.76 4.73
CA LEU A 191 16.23 8.46 4.17
C LEU A 191 16.53 8.54 2.67
N LEU A 192 15.72 9.29 1.91
CA LEU A 192 15.98 9.54 0.49
C LEU A 192 17.29 10.30 0.28
N ALA A 193 17.50 11.39 1.02
CA ALA A 193 18.73 12.15 0.94
C ALA A 193 19.95 11.28 1.29
N TRP A 194 19.84 10.49 2.36
CA TRP A 194 20.93 9.62 2.81
C TRP A 194 21.25 8.49 1.82
N ALA A 195 20.25 7.97 1.11
CA ALA A 195 20.44 6.97 0.06
C ALA A 195 21.01 7.56 -1.24
N ILE A 196 20.61 8.77 -1.62
CA ILE A 196 20.94 9.37 -2.92
C ILE A 196 22.28 10.11 -2.91
N ILE A 197 22.60 10.84 -1.84
CA ILE A 197 23.82 11.68 -1.76
C ILE A 197 25.10 10.87 -2.09
N PRO A 198 25.33 9.68 -1.51
CA PRO A 198 26.52 8.88 -1.81
C PRO A 198 26.55 8.34 -3.25
N LEU A 199 25.38 8.17 -3.87
CA LEU A 199 25.25 7.66 -5.23
C LEU A 199 25.64 8.72 -6.27
N VAL A 200 25.39 9.99 -5.94
CA VAL A 200 25.71 11.16 -6.78
C VAL A 200 27.14 11.64 -6.56
N SER A 201 27.70 11.47 -5.36
CA SER A 201 29.08 11.89 -5.08
C SER A 201 30.13 11.05 -5.82
N ASP A 202 29.92 9.73 -5.91
CA ASP A 202 30.90 8.79 -6.45
C ASP A 202 30.26 7.79 -7.43
N PRO A 203 29.88 8.24 -8.64
CA PRO A 203 29.13 7.41 -9.60
C PRO A 203 29.91 6.17 -10.08
N ASP A 204 31.25 6.27 -10.18
CA ASP A 204 32.10 5.15 -10.61
C ASP A 204 32.12 4.02 -9.58
N GLN A 205 32.17 4.36 -8.29
CA GLN A 205 32.08 3.38 -7.21
C GLN A 205 30.69 2.77 -7.13
N ALA A 206 29.64 3.55 -7.37
CA ALA A 206 28.28 3.05 -7.43
C ALA A 206 28.09 2.05 -8.58
N LEU A 207 28.64 2.34 -9.77
CA LEU A 207 28.57 1.41 -10.89
C LEU A 207 29.31 0.10 -10.59
N ALA A 208 30.49 0.16 -9.96
CA ALA A 208 31.24 -1.02 -9.57
C ALA A 208 30.46 -1.89 -8.57
N GLN A 209 29.89 -1.27 -7.52
CA GLN A 209 29.08 -1.98 -6.52
C GLN A 209 27.80 -2.59 -7.10
N LEU A 210 27.18 -1.95 -8.10
CA LEU A 210 26.01 -2.49 -8.78
C LEU A 210 26.36 -3.72 -9.62
N ARG A 211 27.53 -3.72 -10.27
CA ARG A 211 28.02 -4.88 -11.04
C ARG A 211 28.27 -6.08 -10.14
N ASP A 212 28.93 -5.87 -9.01
CA ASP A 212 29.12 -6.92 -7.98
C ASP A 212 27.78 -7.47 -7.47
N PHE A 213 26.78 -6.60 -7.26
CA PHE A 213 25.47 -7.05 -6.80
C PHE A 213 24.72 -7.92 -7.83
N LEU A 214 24.83 -7.61 -9.12
CA LEU A 214 24.13 -8.33 -10.18
C LEU A 214 24.79 -9.65 -10.57
N ALA A 215 26.08 -9.80 -10.29
CA ALA A 215 26.87 -11.00 -10.55
C ALA A 215 27.75 -11.35 -9.33
N PRO A 216 27.14 -11.76 -8.20
CA PRO A 216 27.87 -12.14 -6.99
C PRO A 216 28.62 -13.47 -7.13
#